data_AF-A0A956CTG1-F1
#
_entry.id   AF-A0A956CTG1-F1
#
_cell.length_a   1.000
_cell.length_b   1.000
_cell.length_c   1.000
_cell.angle_alpha   90.00
_cell.angle_beta   90.00
_cell.angle_gamma   90.00
#
_symmetry.space_group_name_H-M   'P 1'
#
loop_
_entity.id
_entity.type
_entity.pdbx_description
1 polymer ?
#
loop_
_entity_poly.entity_id
_entity_poly.type
_entity_poly.pdbx_seq_one_letter_code
_entity_poly.pdbx_strand_id
1 'polypeptide(L)'
;VGNFAIDLPDANVLIQLSGTMGSRQEEAQRLGRVLRPKPGGATFYTLVTRGTVEQENALHRQLFLTEQGYRYFIEDWSDDDGEARQRTLH
;
A
#
# COMPACT_ATOMS: atom_id res chain seq x y z
N VAL A 1 2.37 19.58 -5.96
CA VAL A 1 3.54 19.58 -6.89
C VAL A 1 4.35 18.32 -6.61
N GLY A 2 4.51 17.45 -7.62
CA GLY A 2 5.13 16.12 -7.47
C GLY A 2 4.60 15.06 -8.45
N ASN A 3 4.23 15.45 -9.68
CA ASN A 3 3.95 14.53 -10.79
C ASN A 3 5.22 14.26 -11.61
N PHE A 4 6.38 14.48 -11.02
CA PHE A 4 7.62 14.01 -11.59
C PHE A 4 7.64 12.51 -11.40
N ALA A 5 7.58 11.83 -12.54
CA ALA A 5 8.11 10.51 -12.77
C ALA A 5 9.54 10.43 -12.21
N ILE A 6 9.68 10.31 -10.89
CA ILE A 6 10.90 9.83 -10.28
C ILE A 6 10.98 8.39 -10.79
N ASP A 7 11.93 8.12 -11.69
CA ASP A 7 12.41 6.76 -11.85
C ASP A 7 12.95 6.37 -10.49
N LEU A 8 12.13 5.70 -9.68
CA LEU A 8 12.59 5.16 -8.42
C LEU A 8 13.64 4.11 -8.77
N PRO A 9 14.94 4.39 -8.54
CA PRO A 9 15.97 3.42 -8.83
C PRO A 9 15.75 2.26 -7.88
N ASP A 10 15.59 1.08 -8.46
CA ASP A 10 15.48 -0.22 -7.80
C ASP A 10 14.71 -0.30 -6.46
N ALA A 11 13.58 0.41 -6.31
CA ALA A 11 12.78 0.26 -5.09
C ALA A 11 12.04 -1.09 -5.09
N ASN A 12 12.23 -1.88 -4.03
CA ASN A 12 11.45 -3.10 -3.73
C ASN A 12 10.30 -2.82 -2.75
N VAL A 13 10.31 -1.68 -2.07
CA VAL A 13 9.28 -1.33 -1.08
C VAL A 13 8.77 0.08 -1.38
N LEU A 14 7.45 0.21 -1.47
CA LEU A 14 6.76 1.49 -1.57
C LEU A 14 5.79 1.61 -0.41
N ILE A 15 5.85 2.73 0.30
CA ILE A 15 4.89 3.06 1.35
C ILE A 15 4.15 4.32 0.91
N GLN A 16 2.84 4.21 0.80
CA GLN A 16 1.96 5.36 0.59
C GLN A 16 1.31 5.74 1.91
N LEU A 17 1.62 6.96 2.34
CA LEU A 17 0.93 7.61 3.44
C LEU A 17 -0.27 8.34 2.84
N SER A 18 -1.44 8.16 3.43
CA SER A 18 -2.70 8.67 2.92
C SER A 18 -2.65 10.17 2.63
N GLY A 19 -2.97 10.54 1.41
CA GLY A 19 -3.20 11.91 0.98
C GLY A 19 -4.38 11.92 0.01
N THR A 20 -5.27 12.90 0.16
CA THR A 20 -6.49 13.11 -0.62
C THR A 20 -6.23 13.54 -2.07
N MET A 21 -5.17 13.07 -2.73
CA MET A 21 -4.77 13.59 -4.04
C MET A 21 -4.33 12.51 -5.03
N GLY A 22 -5.09 12.42 -6.12
CA GLY A 22 -4.78 11.63 -7.32
C GLY A 22 -6.02 10.94 -7.86
N SER A 23 -6.17 10.85 -9.19
CA SER A 23 -7.17 9.97 -9.79
C SER A 23 -6.79 8.51 -9.55
N ARG A 24 -7.78 7.60 -9.41
CA ARG A 24 -7.55 6.14 -9.32
C ARG A 24 -6.66 5.63 -10.46
N GLN A 25 -6.80 6.20 -11.66
CA GLN A 25 -5.94 5.88 -12.80
C GLN A 25 -4.49 6.33 -12.61
N GLU A 26 -4.26 7.49 -12.00
CA GLU A 26 -2.92 8.00 -11.73
C GLU A 26 -2.21 7.14 -10.68
N GLU A 27 -2.92 6.72 -9.65
CA GLU A 27 -2.41 5.81 -8.61
C GLU A 27 -2.05 4.44 -9.20
N ALA A 28 -2.95 3.85 -10.01
CA ALA A 28 -2.70 2.60 -10.72
C ALA A 28 -1.47 2.68 -11.65
N GLN A 29 -1.32 3.79 -12.39
CA GLN A 29 -0.17 3.99 -13.27
C GLN A 29 1.15 4.13 -12.48
N ARG A 30 1.13 4.84 -11.34
CA ARG A 30 2.29 4.93 -10.44
C ARG A 30 2.65 3.56 -9.86
N LEU A 31 1.66 2.82 -9.37
CA LEU A 31 1.82 1.46 -8.84
C LEU A 31 2.45 0.52 -9.87
N GLY A 32 1.95 0.52 -11.11
CA GLY A 32 2.49 -0.33 -12.18
C GLY A 32 3.95 -0.01 -12.57
N ARG A 33 4.42 1.23 -12.37
CA ARG A 33 5.83 1.58 -12.57
C ARG A 33 6.73 1.05 -11.47
N VAL A 34 6.24 1.05 -10.23
CA VAL A 34 7.02 0.63 -9.06
C VAL A 34 7.01 -0.88 -8.88
N LEU A 35 5.87 -1.54 -9.11
CA LEU A 35 5.67 -2.97 -8.93
C LEU A 35 6.10 -3.83 -10.14
N ARG A 36 7.03 -3.35 -10.98
CA ARG A 36 7.58 -4.20 -12.05
C ARG A 36 8.24 -5.45 -11.45
N PRO A 37 8.14 -6.62 -12.12
CA PRO A 37 8.83 -7.83 -11.68
C PRO A 37 10.34 -7.57 -11.52
N LYS A 38 10.87 -7.88 -10.33
CA LYS A 38 12.29 -7.74 -9.98
C LYS A 38 12.75 -8.95 -9.17
N PRO A 39 14.05 -9.31 -9.19
CA PRO A 39 14.61 -10.27 -8.26
C PRO A 39 14.29 -9.85 -6.81
N GLY A 40 13.75 -10.77 -6.01
CA GLY A 40 13.31 -10.48 -4.62
C GLY A 40 11.90 -9.89 -4.48
N GLY A 41 11.22 -9.57 -5.59
CA GLY A 41 9.85 -9.05 -5.58
C GLY A 41 9.74 -7.58 -5.17
N ALA A 42 8.52 -7.06 -5.21
CA ALA A 42 8.19 -5.71 -4.77
C ALA A 42 6.96 -5.75 -3.86
N THR A 43 6.98 -4.94 -2.80
CA THR A 43 5.90 -4.84 -1.82
C THR A 43 5.41 -3.41 -1.74
N PHE A 44 4.10 -3.24 -1.75
CA PHE A 44 3.43 -1.96 -1.60
C PHE A 44 2.59 -1.96 -0.33
N TYR A 45 2.84 -0.97 0.53
CA TYR A 45 2.09 -0.72 1.75
C TYR A 45 1.31 0.58 1.61
N THR A 46 0.10 0.58 2.15
CA THR A 46 -0.72 1.78 2.31
C THR A 46 -1.21 1.80 3.74
N LEU A 47 -1.03 2.93 4.42
CA LEU A 47 -1.72 3.15 5.69
C LEU A 47 -3.16 3.58 5.39
N VAL A 48 -4.09 3.16 6.24
CA VAL A 48 -5.52 3.44 6.09
C VAL A 48 -6.07 3.81 7.45
N THR A 49 -6.57 5.03 7.58
CA THR A 49 -7.18 5.52 8.82
C THR A 49 -8.60 4.99 8.93
N ARG A 50 -8.88 4.20 9.98
CA ARG A 50 -10.19 3.63 10.26
C ARG A 50 -11.25 4.74 10.45
N GLY A 51 -12.47 4.49 9.95
CA GLY A 51 -13.60 5.43 10.09
C GLY A 51 -13.52 6.64 9.16
N THR A 52 -12.60 6.64 8.19
CA THR A 52 -12.45 7.71 7.21
C THR A 52 -12.73 7.21 5.80
N VAL A 53 -12.84 8.14 4.84
CA VAL A 53 -12.96 7.84 3.40
C VAL A 53 -11.81 6.98 2.86
N GLU A 54 -10.69 6.89 3.59
CA GLU A 54 -9.56 6.04 3.22
C GLU A 54 -9.92 4.56 3.20
N GLN A 55 -10.88 4.11 4.01
CA GLN A 55 -11.33 2.71 4.00
C GLN A 55 -12.05 2.34 2.69
N GLU A 56 -12.89 3.24 2.18
CA GLU A 56 -13.55 3.06 0.89
C GLU A 56 -12.52 3.07 -0.26
N ASN A 57 -11.54 3.98 -0.19
CA ASN A 57 -10.45 4.01 -1.15
C ASN A 57 -9.60 2.73 -1.10
N ALA A 58 -9.33 2.19 0.09
CA ALA A 58 -8.60 0.94 0.28
C ALA A 58 -9.35 -0.26 -0.32
N LEU A 59 -10.67 -0.32 -0.15
CA LEU A 59 -11.51 -1.35 -0.76
C LEU A 59 -11.45 -1.31 -2.29
N HIS A 60 -11.60 -0.12 -2.88
CA HIS A 60 -11.47 0.06 -4.33
C HIS A 60 -10.09 -0.35 -4.83
N ARG A 61 -9.03 -0.02 -4.07
CA ARG A 61 -7.66 -0.40 -4.40
C ARG A 61 -7.44 -1.91 -4.33
N GLN A 62 -7.98 -2.57 -3.31
CA GLN A 62 -7.94 -4.03 -3.17
C GLN A 62 -8.54 -4.69 -4.40
N LEU A 63 -9.78 -4.32 -4.77
CA LEU A 63 -10.46 -4.88 -5.95
C LEU A 63 -9.60 -4.72 -7.21
N PHE A 64 -9.18 -3.49 -7.50
CA PHE A 64 -8.37 -3.19 -8.68
C PHE A 64 -7.06 -4.01 -8.71
N LEU A 65 -6.31 -4.06 -7.61
CA LEU A 65 -5.03 -4.78 -7.57
C LEU A 65 -5.22 -6.30 -7.70
N THR A 66 -6.25 -6.86 -7.07
CA THR A 66 -6.55 -8.29 -7.18
C THR A 66 -6.98 -8.68 -8.59
N GLU A 67 -7.76 -7.84 -9.29
CA GLU A 67 -8.12 -8.05 -10.70
C GLU A 67 -6.91 -8.07 -11.63
N GLN A 68 -5.85 -7.31 -11.30
CA GLN A 68 -4.57 -7.34 -12.03
C GLN A 68 -3.64 -8.50 -11.60
N GLY A 69 -4.08 -9.36 -10.68
CA GLY A 69 -3.34 -10.54 -10.21
C GLY A 69 -2.34 -10.27 -9.08
N TYR A 70 -2.36 -9.09 -8.47
CA TYR A 70 -1.52 -8.81 -7.30
C TYR A 70 -2.10 -9.47 -6.04
N ARG A 71 -1.22 -9.99 -5.18
CA ARG A 71 -1.60 -10.43 -3.83
C ARG A 71 -1.82 -9.20 -2.95
N TYR A 72 -2.90 -9.21 -2.18
CA TYR A 72 -3.30 -8.11 -1.31
C TYR A 72 -3.62 -8.64 0.09
N PHE A 73 -3.09 -7.97 1.11
CA PHE A 73 -3.30 -8.32 2.52
C PHE A 73 -3.77 -7.08 3.28
N ILE A 74 -4.69 -7.27 4.21
CA ILE A 74 -5.13 -6.25 5.16
C ILE A 74 -4.66 -6.69 6.53
N GLU A 75 -3.83 -5.87 7.17
CA GLU A 75 -3.47 -6.02 8.58
C GLU A 75 -4.14 -4.89 9.35
N ASP A 76 -4.89 -5.25 10.38
CA ASP A 76 -5.46 -4.30 11.32
C ASP A 76 -4.47 -4.12 12.47
N TRP A 77 -4.17 -2.88 12.83
CA TRP A 77 -3.34 -2.55 13.98
C TRP A 77 -4.21 -1.87 15.02
N SER A 78 -4.54 -2.62 16.05
CA SER A 78 -5.17 -2.14 17.27
C SER A 78 -4.12 -2.02 18.38
N ASP A 79 -4.34 -1.13 19.34
CA ASP A 79 -3.42 -0.96 20.48
C ASP A 79 -3.26 -2.26 21.30
N ASP A 80 -4.23 -3.18 21.23
CA ASP A 80 -4.21 -4.50 21.87
C ASP A 80 -3.14 -5.45 21.26
N ASP A 81 -2.80 -5.26 19.98
CA ASP A 81 -1.81 -6.08 19.27
C ASP A 81 -0.37 -5.85 19.78
N GLY A 82 -0.13 -4.70 20.43
CA GLY A 82 1.15 -4.36 21.06
C GLY A 82 1.44 -5.17 22.33
N GLU A 83 0.41 -5.45 23.14
CA GLU A 83 0.57 -6.25 24.37
C GLU A 83 0.79 -7.73 24.07
N ALA A 84 0.13 -8.27 23.05
CA ALA A 84 0.28 -9.67 22.64
C ALA A 84 1.70 -9.99 22.14
N ARG A 85 2.31 -9.06 21.39
CA ARG A 85 3.68 -9.20 20.86
C ARG A 85 4.75 -9.10 21.95
N GLN A 86 4.51 -8.34 23.02
CA GLN A 86 5.43 -8.24 24.17
C GLN A 86 5.41 -9.49 25.07
N ARG A 87 4.29 -10.23 25.15
CA ARG A 87 4.16 -11.43 26.00
C ARG A 87 4.78 -12.71 25.40
N THR A 88 5.12 -12.71 24.12
CA THR A 88 5.67 -13.90 23.42
C THR A 88 7.20 -13.92 23.39
N LEU A 89 7.85 -12.86 23.88
CA LEU A 89 9.30 -12.79 24.04
C LEU A 89 9.68 -13.15 25.49
N HIS A 90 9.58 -14.43 25.85
CA HIS A 90 10.19 -15.01 27.05
C HIS A 90 10.62 -16.45 26.80
#